data_AF-A0A7C2TUN4-F1
#
_entry.id   AF-A0A7C2TUN4-F1
#
_cell.length_a   1.000
_cell.length_b   1.000
_cell.length_c   1.000
_cell.angle_alpha   90.00
_cell.angle_beta   90.00
_cell.angle_gamma   90.00
#
_symmetry.space_group_name_H-M   'P 1'
#
loop_
_entity.id
_entity.type
_entity.pdbx_description
1 polymer ?
#
loop_
_entity_poly.entity_id
_entity_poly.type
_entity_poly.pdbx_seq_one_letter_code
_entity_poly.pdbx_strand_id
1 'polypeptide(L)'
;MPREIYLDVETQRLAHEVPGGWANIRAFGLSVAVTWDEAHGFRTWFEPDAPRLIAELEAFDRIITFNGERFDFSVLSGYGPVGRL
;
A
#
# COMPACT_ATOMS: atom_id res chain seq x y z
N MET A 1 -16.87 2.24 -17.26
CA MET A 1 -15.51 2.75 -17.01
C MET A 1 -14.83 1.81 -16.04
N PRO A 2 -13.51 1.55 -16.15
CA PRO A 2 -12.81 0.75 -15.14
C PRO A 2 -12.97 1.41 -13.76
N ARG A 3 -13.10 0.61 -12.71
CA ARG A 3 -13.08 1.11 -11.33
C ARG A 3 -11.65 1.39 -10.94
N GLU A 4 -11.35 2.66 -10.74
CA GLU A 4 -10.03 3.17 -10.39
C GLU A 4 -9.97 3.52 -8.90
N ILE A 5 -8.84 3.19 -8.27
CA ILE A 5 -8.51 3.60 -6.90
C ILE A 5 -7.13 4.25 -6.89
N TYR A 6 -7.02 5.36 -6.17
CA TYR A 6 -5.76 6.07 -5.98
C TYR A 6 -5.19 5.68 -4.62
N LEU A 7 -3.89 5.48 -4.54
CA LEU A 7 -3.19 5.02 -3.34
C LEU A 7 -1.97 5.89 -3.09
N ASP A 8 -1.71 6.16 -1.81
CA ASP A 8 -0.43 6.65 -1.29
C ASP A 8 -0.13 5.97 0.06
N VAL A 9 1.13 5.65 0.32
CA VAL A 9 1.58 4.89 1.50
C VAL A 9 2.75 5.59 2.20
N GLU A 10 2.61 5.78 3.50
CA GLU A 10 3.67 6.26 4.38
C GLU A 10 4.14 5.16 5.34
N THR A 11 5.42 5.20 5.69
CA THR A 11 6.08 4.11 6.45
C THR A 11 6.41 4.49 7.89
N GLN A 12 6.50 3.48 8.77
CA GLN A 12 6.87 3.70 10.17
C GLN A 12 8.37 3.91 10.37
N ARG A 13 9.18 3.36 9.46
CA ARG A 13 10.64 3.32 9.57
C ARG A 13 11.29 3.76 8.27
N LEU A 14 12.36 4.53 8.41
CA LEU A 14 13.25 4.93 7.32
C LEU A 14 14.22 3.81 6.97
N ALA A 15 14.81 3.90 5.78
CA ALA A 15 15.70 2.87 5.26
C ALA A 15 16.92 2.59 6.16
N HIS A 16 17.44 3.58 6.90
CA HIS A 16 18.58 3.37 7.79
C HIS A 16 18.21 2.72 9.14
N GLU A 17 16.92 2.66 9.46
CA GLU A 17 16.40 2.04 10.69
C GLU A 17 16.13 0.53 10.49
N VAL A 18 16.16 0.05 9.24
CA VAL A 18 15.81 -1.33 8.87
C VAL A 18 17.05 -2.08 8.40
N PRO A 19 17.38 -3.25 9.00
CA PRO A 19 18.42 -4.13 8.46
C PRO A 19 18.16 -4.50 7.00
N GLY A 20 19.14 -4.23 6.14
CA GLY A 20 19.03 -4.38 4.67
C GLY A 20 18.49 -3.15 3.93
N GLY A 21 18.00 -2.13 4.65
CA GLY A 21 17.52 -0.86 4.10
C GLY A 21 16.62 -1.02 2.89
N TRP A 22 16.96 -0.33 1.80
CA TRP A 22 16.19 -0.37 0.54
C TRP A 22 16.07 -1.76 -0.10
N ALA A 23 16.88 -2.75 0.29
CA ALA A 23 16.70 -4.13 -0.15
C ALA A 23 15.63 -4.89 0.66
N ASN A 24 15.09 -4.29 1.73
CA ASN A 24 14.10 -4.88 2.64
C ASN A 24 12.93 -3.92 2.94
N ILE A 25 12.39 -3.30 1.89
CA ILE A 25 11.29 -2.30 1.98
C ILE A 25 10.07 -2.85 2.74
N ARG A 26 9.75 -4.14 2.59
CA ARG A 26 8.64 -4.81 3.31
C ARG A 26 8.73 -4.71 4.84
N ALA A 27 9.92 -4.46 5.39
CA ALA A 27 10.14 -4.31 6.82
C ALA A 27 10.04 -2.86 7.31
N PHE A 28 9.76 -1.90 6.43
CA PHE A 28 9.59 -0.49 6.82
C PHE A 28 8.33 -0.31 7.67
N GLY A 29 7.32 -1.16 7.43
CA GLY A 29 6.03 -1.12 8.12
C GLY A 29 5.13 0.01 7.62
N LEU A 30 3.82 -0.23 7.64
CA LEU A 30 2.81 0.75 7.25
C LEU A 30 2.52 1.71 8.40
N SER A 31 2.75 3.00 8.19
CA SER A 31 2.31 4.04 9.12
C SER A 31 0.86 4.41 8.82
N VAL A 32 0.60 4.84 7.59
CA VAL A 32 -0.74 5.16 7.09
C VAL A 32 -0.76 4.95 5.58
N ALA A 33 -1.89 4.48 5.05
CA ALA A 33 -2.21 4.59 3.65
C ALA A 33 -3.48 5.43 3.49
N VAL A 34 -3.56 6.16 2.39
CA VAL A 34 -4.79 6.84 1.98
C VAL A 34 -5.20 6.28 0.63
N THR A 35 -6.48 5.94 0.51
CA THR A 35 -7.09 5.62 -0.78
C THR A 35 -8.19 6.59 -1.14
N TRP A 36 -8.44 6.78 -2.43
CA TRP A 36 -9.59 7.52 -2.94
C TRP A 36 -10.18 6.82 -4.17
N ASP A 37 -11.51 6.80 -4.25
CA ASP A 37 -12.26 6.50 -5.48
C ASP A 37 -13.55 7.33 -5.52
N GLU A 38 -14.19 7.36 -6.69
CA GLU A 38 -15.40 8.17 -6.92
C GLU A 38 -16.59 7.79 -6.03
N ALA A 39 -16.76 6.50 -5.70
CA ALA A 39 -17.93 6.00 -4.98
C ALA A 39 -17.83 6.18 -3.47
N HIS A 40 -16.61 6.08 -2.91
CA HIS A 40 -16.40 6.07 -1.46
C HIS A 40 -15.60 7.27 -0.94
N GLY A 41 -15.00 8.08 -1.82
CA GLY A 41 -14.14 9.18 -1.42
C GLY A 41 -12.88 8.72 -0.67
N PHE A 42 -12.33 9.58 0.18
CA PHE A 42 -11.12 9.29 0.93
C PHE A 42 -11.35 8.23 2.02
N ARG A 43 -10.45 7.27 2.10
CA ARG A 43 -10.37 6.28 3.19
C ARG A 43 -8.94 6.24 3.73
N THR A 44 -8.82 6.11 5.05
CA THR A 44 -7.54 6.04 5.75
C THR A 44 -7.37 4.65 6.34
N TRP A 45 -6.19 4.08 6.19
CA TRP A 45 -5.85 2.73 6.61
C TRP A 45 -4.60 2.79 7.48
N PHE A 46 -4.66 2.23 8.68
CA PHE A 46 -3.50 2.10 9.54
C PHE A 46 -2.94 0.68 9.47
N GLU A 47 -1.80 0.44 10.13
CA GLU A 47 -1.14 -0.86 10.12
C GLU A 47 -2.07 -2.07 10.37
N PRO A 48 -2.99 -2.05 11.37
CA PRO A 48 -3.89 -3.17 11.61
C PRO A 48 -4.87 -3.44 10.45
N ASP A 49 -5.07 -2.46 9.58
CA ASP A 49 -5.97 -2.52 8.44
C ASP A 49 -5.29 -3.02 7.17
N ALA A 50 -3.95 -3.19 7.16
CA ALA A 50 -3.19 -3.53 5.96
C ALA A 50 -3.74 -4.77 5.20
N PRO A 51 -4.14 -5.88 5.86
CA PRO A 51 -4.78 -6.99 5.14
C PRO A 51 -6.09 -6.62 4.45
N ARG A 52 -6.89 -5.73 5.06
CA ARG A 52 -8.14 -5.23 4.47
C ARG A 52 -7.89 -4.24 3.33
N LEU A 53 -6.86 -3.39 3.47
CA LEU A 53 -6.41 -2.50 2.40
C LEU A 53 -5.99 -3.31 1.16
N ILE A 54 -5.22 -4.39 1.33
CA ILE A 54 -4.84 -5.26 0.21
C ILE A 54 -6.09 -5.83 -0.48
N ALA A 55 -7.03 -6.37 0.29
CA ALA A 55 -8.28 -6.90 -0.26
C ALA A 55 -9.15 -5.84 -0.95
N GLU A 56 -9.16 -4.61 -0.43
CA GLU A 56 -9.82 -3.47 -1.07
C GLU A 56 -9.19 -3.16 -2.43
N LEU A 57 -7.86 -3.04 -2.48
CA LEU A 57 -7.12 -2.74 -3.71
C LEU A 57 -7.32 -3.81 -4.79
N GLU A 58 -7.34 -5.10 -4.40
CA GLU A 58 -7.63 -6.22 -5.31
C GLU A 58 -9.04 -6.15 -5.93
N ALA A 59 -9.96 -5.42 -5.30
CA ALA A 59 -11.31 -5.27 -5.81
C ALA A 59 -11.42 -4.21 -6.91
N PHE A 60 -10.36 -3.47 -7.27
CA PHE A 60 -10.39 -2.45 -8.32
C PHE A 60 -9.71 -2.94 -9.60
N ASP A 61 -10.15 -2.41 -10.75
CA ASP A 61 -9.59 -2.79 -12.05
C ASP A 61 -8.22 -2.13 -12.30
N ARG A 62 -7.97 -1.00 -11.63
CA ARG A 62 -6.72 -0.24 -11.74
C ARG A 62 -6.40 0.49 -10.43
N ILE A 63 -5.18 0.32 -9.97
CA ILE A 63 -4.59 1.07 -8.86
C ILE A 63 -3.68 2.16 -9.44
N ILE A 64 -3.85 3.39 -8.97
CA ILE A 64 -3.08 4.55 -9.42
C ILE A 64 -2.22 5.00 -8.23
N THR A 65 -0.91 4.87 -8.38
CA THR A 65 0.06 5.30 -7.37
C THR A 65 1.39 5.66 -8.04
N PHE A 66 2.23 6.41 -7.34
CA PHE A 66 3.57 6.75 -7.77
C PHE A 66 4.60 5.76 -7.20
N ASN A 67 5.36 5.09 -8.07
CA ASN A 67 6.40 4.12 -7.69
C ASN A 67 5.88 2.87 -6.93
N GLY A 68 4.58 2.55 -7.07
CA GLY A 68 3.93 1.49 -6.29
C GLY A 68 4.56 0.11 -6.35
N GLU A 69 4.90 -0.38 -7.55
CA GLU A 69 5.54 -1.71 -7.70
C GLU A 69 6.83 -1.82 -6.86
N ARG A 70 7.63 -0.75 -6.84
CA ARG A 70 8.93 -0.74 -6.15
C ARG A 70 8.86 -0.26 -4.71
N PHE A 71 7.74 0.34 -4.28
CA PHE A 71 7.62 0.91 -2.94
C PHE A 71 6.32 0.48 -2.25
N ASP A 72 5.16 1.05 -2.60
CA ASP A 72 3.91 0.81 -1.86
C ASP A 72 3.56 -0.68 -1.76
N PHE A 73 3.59 -1.40 -2.88
CA PHE A 73 3.29 -2.83 -2.91
C PHE A 73 4.38 -3.64 -2.20
N SER A 74 5.62 -3.17 -2.25
CA SER A 74 6.72 -3.78 -1.49
C SER A 74 6.52 -3.61 0.02
N VAL A 75 6.05 -2.45 0.50
CA VAL A 75 5.65 -2.24 1.91
C VAL A 75 4.48 -3.15 2.26
N LEU A 76 3.41 -3.15 1.46
CA LEU A 76 2.21 -3.97 1.69
C LEU A 76 2.48 -5.48 1.65
N SER A 77 3.49 -5.94 0.89
CA SER A 77 3.90 -7.34 0.86
C SER A 77 4.36 -7.90 2.22
N GLY A 78 4.66 -7.02 3.20
CA GLY A 78 4.92 -7.39 4.58
C GLY A 78 3.67 -7.88 5.34
N TYR A 79 2.47 -7.60 4.82
CA TYR A 79 1.18 -7.85 5.49
C TYR A 79 0.30 -8.87 4.76
N GLY A 80 0.60 -9.22 3.51
CA GLY A 80 -0.15 -10.21 2.75
C GLY A 80 0.32 -10.37 1.30
N PRO A 81 -0.27 -11.31 0.55
CA PRO A 81 0.00 -11.45 -0.88
C PRO A 81 -0.39 -10.19 -1.64
N VAL A 82 0.49 -9.70 -2.51
CA VAL A 82 0.24 -8.50 -3.35
C VAL A 82 0.36 -8.80 -4.85
N GLY A 83 0.46 -10.06 -5.24
CA GLY A 83 0.72 -10.45 -6.64
C GLY A 83 -0.43 -10.18 -7.62
N ARG A 84 -1.56 -9.65 -7.14
CA ARG A 84 -2.72 -9.24 -7.94
C ARG A 84 -2.97 -7.72 -7.91
N LEU A 85 -2.14 -6.97 -7.18
CA LEU A 85 -2.13 -5.52 -7.17
C LEU A 85 -1.39 -4.96 -8.38
#